data_AF-A0A7W1NDV1-F1
#
_entry.id   AF-A0A7W1NDV1-F1
#
_cell.length_a   1.000
_cell.length_b   1.000
_cell.length_c   1.000
_cell.angle_alpha   90.00
_cell.angle_beta   90.00
_cell.angle_gamma   90.00
#
_symmetry.space_group_name_H-M   'P 1'
#
loop_
_entity.id
_entity.type
_entity.pdbx_description
1 polymer ?
#
loop_
_entity_poly.entity_id
_entity_poly.type
_entity_poly.pdbx_seq_one_letter_code
_entity_poly.pdbx_strand_id
1 'polypeptide(L)' 'YSLIDQIDWDVGLAKKRGRVNPCGLYDLRRKARPVAKAYRALLREYGQITIVPHGEMFEISKQPARLKVEV' A
#
# COMPACT_ATOMS: atom_id res chain seq x y z
N TYR A 1 -1.38 2.29 6.01
CA TYR A 1 -2.21 3.05 5.05
C TYR A 1 -1.72 4.49 5.07
N SER A 2 -1.51 5.20 3.95
CA SER A 2 -2.15 5.06 2.62
C SER A 2 -1.15 5.18 1.45
N LEU A 3 -1.65 5.32 0.20
CA LEU A 3 -0.81 5.64 -0.96
C LEU A 3 -0.22 7.06 -0.86
N ILE A 4 -1.00 8.05 -0.43
CA ILE A 4 -0.59 9.46 -0.30
C ILE A 4 -0.73 9.97 1.14
N ASP A 5 -0.14 11.12 1.46
CA ASP A 5 -0.35 11.76 2.76
C ASP A 5 -1.83 12.09 2.99
N GLN A 6 -2.26 12.09 4.25
CA GLN A 6 -3.65 12.33 4.64
C GLN A 6 -3.82 13.73 5.25
N ILE A 7 -5.03 14.28 5.22
CA ILE A 7 -5.32 15.60 5.82
C ILE A 7 -6.27 15.40 7.01
N ASP A 8 -5.97 16.05 8.13
CA ASP A 8 -6.80 16.10 9.37
C ASP A 8 -7.16 14.72 9.95
N TRP A 9 -6.40 13.68 9.59
CA TRP A 9 -6.61 12.30 10.05
C TRP A 9 -6.32 12.10 11.54
N ASP A 10 -5.51 12.98 12.12
CA ASP A 10 -5.14 12.98 13.54
C ASP A 10 -6.31 13.40 14.43
N VAL A 11 -7.32 14.06 13.84
CA VAL A 11 -8.58 14.43 14.49
C VAL A 11 -9.78 13.68 13.91
N GLY A 12 -9.55 12.60 13.17
CA GLY A 12 -10.61 11.81 12.56
C GLY A 12 -11.52 12.62 11.63
N LEU A 13 -10.97 13.64 10.95
CA LEU A 13 -11.72 14.56 10.08
C LEU A 13 -12.79 15.41 10.81
N ALA A 14 -12.80 15.44 12.15
CA ALA A 14 -13.83 16.13 12.93
C ALA A 14 -13.77 17.67 12.80
N LYS A 15 -12.63 18.23 12.38
CA LYS A 15 -12.42 19.66 12.17
C LYS A 15 -11.52 19.88 10.95
N LYS A 16 -11.83 20.91 10.15
CA LYS A 16 -11.01 21.32 9.00
C LYS A 16 -9.84 22.17 9.47
N ARG A 17 -8.69 21.54 9.73
CA ARG A 17 -7.44 22.21 10.14
C ARG A 17 -6.43 22.33 8.99
N GLY A 18 -6.59 21.52 7.94
CA GLY A 18 -5.65 21.46 6.81
C GLY A 18 -4.29 20.87 7.20
N ARG A 19 -4.20 20.15 8.32
CA ARG A 19 -2.97 19.55 8.80
C ARG A 19 -2.64 18.32 7.96
N VAL A 20 -1.45 18.31 7.35
CA VAL A 20 -0.94 17.16 6.61
C VAL A 20 -0.33 16.15 7.57
N ASN A 21 -0.77 14.90 7.45
CA ASN A 21 -0.27 13.74 8.16
C ASN A 21 0.60 12.91 7.21
N PRO A 22 1.93 12.89 7.39
CA PRO A 22 2.89 12.35 6.43
C PRO A 22 2.99 10.82 6.49
N CYS A 23 1.86 10.12 6.36
CA CYS A 23 1.74 8.67 6.48
C CYS A 23 1.60 7.95 5.12
N GLY A 24 1.73 8.64 3.99
CA GLY A 24 1.66 8.06 2.66
C GLY A 24 2.93 7.35 2.22
N LEU A 25 2.81 6.46 1.23
CA LEU A 25 3.97 6.04 0.42
C LEU A 25 4.55 7.21 -0.38
N TYR A 26 3.68 8.14 -0.78
CA TYR A 26 3.99 9.37 -1.49
C TYR A 26 3.49 10.59 -0.72
N ASP A 27 4.16 11.73 -0.87
CA ASP A 27 3.62 13.01 -0.41
C ASP A 27 2.47 13.52 -1.31
N LEU A 28 1.83 14.63 -0.93
CA LEU A 28 0.75 15.25 -1.72
C LEU A 28 1.16 15.71 -3.12
N ARG A 29 2.47 15.85 -3.39
CA ARG A 29 3.03 16.20 -4.70
C ARG A 29 3.52 14.97 -5.47
N ARG A 30 3.13 13.76 -5.02
CA ARG A 30 3.53 12.48 -5.62
C ARG A 30 5.04 12.23 -5.58
N LYS A 31 5.74 12.79 -4.59
CA LYS A 31 7.15 12.45 -4.33
C LYS A 31 7.19 11.18 -3.48
N ALA A 32 7.87 10.15 -3.99
CA ALA A 32 8.03 8.88 -3.29
C ALA A 32 8.89 9.05 -2.03
N ARG A 33 8.46 8.45 -0.91
CA ARG A 33 9.25 8.32 0.32
C ARG A 33 10.06 7.01 0.29
N PRO A 34 11.10 6.85 1.13
CA PRO A 34 11.87 5.59 1.21
C PRO A 34 11.01 4.34 1.41
N VAL A 35 9.92 4.45 2.18
CA VAL A 35 8.96 3.36 2.40
C VAL A 35 8.29 2.87 1.11
N ALA A 36 8.09 3.73 0.10
CA ALA A 36 7.56 3.30 -1.20
C ALA A 36 8.53 2.38 -1.96
N LYS A 37 9.84 2.60 -1.79
CA LYS A 37 10.87 1.70 -2.36
C LYS A 37 10.86 0.35 -1.63
N ALA A 38 10.80 0.36 -0.30
CA ALA A 38 10.70 -0.86 0.50
C ALA A 38 9.43 -1.66 0.14
N TYR A 39 8.28 -1.00 0.01
CA TYR A 39 7.03 -1.63 -0.37
C TYR A 39 7.10 -2.25 -1.78
N ARG A 40 7.72 -1.56 -2.75
CA ARG A 40 8.00 -2.14 -4.08
C ARG A 40 8.88 -3.38 -4.02
N ALA A 41 9.88 -3.41 -3.13
CA ALA A 41 10.74 -4.58 -2.97
C ALA A 41 9.94 -5.77 -2.43
N LEU A 42 9.07 -5.55 -1.44
CA LEU A 42 8.17 -6.59 -0.93
C LEU A 42 7.26 -7.16 -2.02
N LEU A 43 6.69 -6.32 -2.87
CA LEU A 43 5.84 -6.78 -3.97
C LEU A 43 6.62 -7.57 -5.03
N ARG A 44 7.88 -7.21 -5.29
CA ARG A 44 8.73 -7.96 -6.21
C ARG A 44 9.08 -9.34 -5.67
N GLU A 45 9.43 -9.41 -4.39
CA GLU A 45 9.87 -10.64 -3.74
C GLU A 45 8.69 -11.59 -3.45
N TYR A 46 7.59 -11.05 -2.94
CA TYR A 46 6.51 -11.84 -2.35
C TYR A 46 5.17 -11.69 -3.07
N GLY A 47 5.06 -10.80 -4.07
CA GLY A 47 3.80 -10.57 -4.79
C GLY A 47 3.27 -11.78 -5.55
N GLN A 48 4.11 -12.78 -5.80
CA GLN A 48 3.76 -14.02 -6.49
C GLN A 48 3.33 -15.16 -5.54
N ILE A 49 3.35 -14.92 -4.23
CA ILE A 49 2.90 -15.92 -3.25
C ILE A 49 1.38 -15.87 -3.19
N THR A 50 0.74 -16.93 -3.68
CA THR A 50 -0.72 -17.07 -3.61
C THR A 50 -1.09 -17.63 -2.25
N ILE A 51 -1.91 -16.88 -1.51
CA ILE A 51 -2.56 -17.39 -0.29
C ILE A 51 -3.86 -18.06 -0.72
N VAL A 52 -3.96 -19.38 -0.52
CA VAL A 52 -5.21 -20.13 -0.71
C VAL A 52 -5.99 -20.05 0.60
N PRO A 53 -7.17 -19.39 0.66
CA PRO A 53 -7.82 -19.04 1.94
C PRO A 53 -8.30 -20.21 2.82
N HIS A 54 -8.14 -21.45 2.38
CA HIS A 54 -8.66 -22.65 3.06
C HIS A 54 -7.67 -23.83 3.11
N GLY A 55 -6.42 -23.63 2.67
CA GLY A 55 -5.35 -24.63 2.83
C GLY A 55 -4.19 -24.00 3.56
N GLU A 56 -3.59 -24.70 4.52
CA GLU A 56 -2.34 -24.31 5.20
C GLU A 56 -1.11 -24.31 4.26
N MET A 57 -1.31 -24.10 2.96
CA MET A 57 -0.30 -24.23 1.92
C MET A 57 -0.13 -22.91 1.17
N PHE A 58 1.08 -22.38 1.24
CA PHE A 58 1.54 -21.33 0.33
C PHE A 58 2.10 -22.00 -0.92
N GLU A 59 1.52 -21.67 -2.08
CA GLU A 59 2.07 -22.09 -3.37
C GLU A 59 2.74 -20.89 -4.05
N ILE A 60 3.97 -21.11 -4.51
CA ILE A 60 4.65 -20.14 -5.38
C ILE A 60 4.06 -20.30 -6.78
N SER A 61 3.25 -19.33 -7.19
CA SER A 61 2.67 -19.31 -8.53
C SER A 61 3.69 -18.78 -9.54
N LYS A 62 3.71 -19.38 -10.75
CA LYS A 62 4.41 -18.82 -11.92
C LYS A 62 3.58 -17.75 -12.63
N GLN A 63 2.29 -17.63 -12.30
CA GLN A 63 1.44 -16.61 -12.89
C GLN A 63 1.78 -15.26 -12.28
N PRO A 64 1.97 -14.21 -13.10
CA PRO A 64 2.27 -12.88 -12.58
C PRO A 64 1.16 -12.43 -11.64
N ALA A 65 1.53 -11.83 -10.51
CA ALA A 65 0.64 -11.08 -9.63
C ALA A 65 -0.25 -10.13 -10.43
N ARG A 66 -1.50 -10.55 -10.67
CA ARG A 66 -2.50 -9.72 -11.35
C ARG A 66 -3.20 -8.86 -10.30
N LEU A 67 -3.52 -7.62 -10.67
CA LEU A 67 -4.50 -6.85 -9.92
C LEU A 67 -5.77 -7.69 -9.83
N LYS A 68 -6.27 -7.89 -8.61
CA LYS A 68 -7.54 -8.61 -8.35
C LYS A 68 -8.77 -7.83 -8.86
N VAL A 69 -8.55 -6.65 -9.42
CA VAL A 69 -9.57 -5.71 -9.89
C VAL A 69 -9.09 -5.16 -11.23
N GLU A 70 -9.96 -5.17 -12.23
CA GLU A 70 -9.71 -4.49 -13.51
C GLU A 70 -9.77 -2.98 -13.27
N VAL A 71 -8.87 -2.23 -13.93
CA VAL A 71 -8.78 -0.76 -13.85
C VAL A 71 -9.50 -0.15 -15.03
#